data_AF-A0A9P7FQM5-F1
#
_entry.id   AF-A0A9P7FQM5-F1
#
_cell.length_a   1.000
_cell.length_b   1.000
_cell.length_c   1.000
_cell.angle_alpha   90.00
_cell.angle_beta   90.00
_cell.angle_gamma   90.00
#
_symmetry.space_group_name_H-M   'P 1'
#
loop_
_entity.id
_entity.type
_entity.pdbx_description
1 polymer ?
#
loop_
_entity_poly.entity_id
_entity_poly.type
_entity_poly.pdbx_seq_one_letter_code
_entity_poly.pdbx_strand_id
1 'polypeptide(L)'
;SFMDVAPVTDGQLMGQTHGTLLVFIMAMALNPDKQALAQAEIDRVVGAERLPVIADRPDLPYLGALIKETLRWYPVAPLGD
;
A
#
# COMPACT_ATOMS: atom_id res chain seq x y z
N SER A 1 9.95 30.80 27.35
CA SER A 1 8.63 30.66 26.72
C SER A 1 8.76 29.57 25.67
N PHE A 2 8.48 28.36 26.11
CA PHE A 2 8.66 27.09 25.41
C PHE A 2 7.30 26.39 25.60
N MET A 3 6.84 25.68 24.57
CA MET A 3 5.51 25.04 24.44
C MET A 3 4.39 25.95 23.89
N ASP A 4 4.25 25.95 22.57
CA ASP A 4 2.93 25.76 21.94
C ASP A 4 3.10 25.03 20.60
N VAL A 5 3.57 23.79 20.66
CA VAL A 5 3.43 22.84 19.56
C VAL A 5 2.54 21.74 20.10
N ALA A 6 1.25 21.85 19.81
CA ALA A 6 0.26 20.84 20.16
C ALA A 6 0.76 19.45 19.72
N PRO A 7 0.55 18.40 20.52
CA PRO A 7 0.95 17.06 20.14
C PRO A 7 0.03 16.64 19.00
N VAL A 8 0.51 16.76 17.76
CA VAL A 8 -0.04 16.04 16.62
C VAL A 8 0.29 14.56 16.85
N THR A 9 -0.51 13.95 17.72
CA THR A 9 -1.06 12.61 17.58
C THR A 9 -0.09 11.58 17.00
N ASP A 10 0.87 11.16 17.83
CA ASP A 10 1.62 9.91 17.70
C ASP A 10 0.70 8.66 17.54
N GLY A 11 -0.61 8.80 17.79
CA GLY A 11 -1.62 7.78 17.50
C GLY A 11 -2.04 7.66 16.03
N GLN A 12 -1.79 8.66 15.17
CA GLN A 12 -2.21 8.64 13.77
C GLN A 12 -1.24 7.91 12.83
N LEU A 13 0.01 7.69 13.25
CA LEU A 13 0.94 6.85 12.49
C LEU A 13 0.63 5.35 12.63
N MET A 14 -0.06 4.94 13.69
CA MET A 14 -0.32 3.52 13.98
C MET A 14 -1.56 2.92 13.28
N GLY A 15 -2.39 3.73 12.61
CA GLY A 15 -3.64 3.25 11.97
C GLY A 15 -3.61 3.08 10.45
N GLN A 16 -2.53 3.45 9.79
CA GLN A 16 -2.55 3.67 8.33
C GLN A 16 -2.48 2.38 7.50
N THR A 17 -1.83 1.34 8.02
CA THR A 17 -1.69 0.06 7.31
C THR A 17 -3.02 -0.65 7.12
N HIS A 18 -3.92 -0.60 8.12
CA HIS A 18 -5.22 -1.26 8.05
C HIS A 18 -6.13 -0.62 6.99
N GLY A 19 -6.23 0.72 6.99
CA GLY A 19 -7.00 1.45 5.97
C GLY A 19 -6.45 1.21 4.57
N THR A 20 -5.13 1.27 4.39
CA THR A 20 -4.49 1.00 3.10
C THR A 20 -4.80 -0.42 2.61
N LEU A 21 -4.72 -1.42 3.49
CA LEU A 21 -4.98 -2.81 3.13
C LEU A 21 -6.43 -3.02 2.71
N LEU A 22 -7.39 -2.44 3.44
CA LEU A 22 -8.80 -2.53 3.08
C LEU A 22 -9.09 -1.87 1.73
N VAL A 23 -8.53 -0.68 1.48
CA VAL A 23 -8.68 0.01 0.20
C VAL A 23 -8.03 -0.80 -0.93
N PHE A 24 -6.87 -1.40 -0.67
CA PHE A 24 -6.21 -2.28 -1.64
C PHE A 24 -7.06 -3.51 -1.98
N ILE A 25 -7.59 -4.19 -0.96
CA ILE A 25 -8.49 -5.35 -1.17
C ILE A 25 -9.74 -4.92 -1.94
N MET A 26 -10.34 -3.78 -1.60
CA MET A 26 -11.48 -3.22 -2.31
C MET A 26 -11.13 -2.90 -3.78
N ALA A 27 -9.98 -2.27 -4.03
CA ALA A 27 -9.54 -1.93 -5.37
C ALA A 27 -9.32 -3.19 -6.24
N MET A 28 -8.79 -4.26 -5.64
CA MET A 28 -8.63 -5.56 -6.32
C MET A 28 -9.97 -6.26 -6.56
N ALA A 29 -10.89 -6.21 -5.60
CA ALA A 29 -12.23 -6.76 -5.77
C ALA A 29 -13.02 -6.07 -6.89
N LEU A 30 -12.83 -4.76 -7.07
CA LEU A 30 -13.45 -3.99 -8.15
C LEU A 30 -12.79 -4.18 -9.52
N ASN A 31 -11.52 -4.59 -9.56
CA ASN A 31 -10.72 -4.71 -10.79
C ASN A 31 -10.01 -6.07 -10.85
N PRO A 32 -10.77 -7.17 -11.06
CA PRO A 32 -10.22 -8.52 -11.05
C PRO A 32 -9.20 -8.78 -12.17
N ASP A 33 -9.29 -8.05 -13.29
CA ASP A 33 -8.30 -8.07 -14.37
C ASP A 33 -6.95 -7.50 -13.91
N LYS A 34 -6.96 -6.40 -13.14
CA LYS A 34 -5.77 -5.78 -12.59
C LYS A 34 -5.14 -6.63 -11.49
N GLN A 35 -5.99 -7.29 -10.69
CA GLN A 35 -5.55 -8.29 -9.73
C GLN A 35 -4.82 -9.42 -10.46
N ALA A 36 -5.43 -10.06 -11.46
CA ALA A 36 -4.80 -11.18 -12.19
C ALA A 36 -3.40 -10.84 -12.73
N LEU A 37 -3.20 -9.60 -13.23
CA LEU A 37 -1.89 -9.12 -13.69
C LEU A 37 -0.88 -8.97 -12.56
N ALA A 38 -1.29 -8.47 -11.39
CA ALA A 38 -0.42 -8.34 -10.23
C ALA A 38 0.00 -9.72 -9.69
N GLN A 39 -0.93 -10.67 -9.65
CA GLN A 39 -0.67 -12.06 -9.27
C GLN A 39 0.32 -12.72 -10.25
N ALA A 40 0.13 -12.55 -11.55
CA ALA A 40 1.06 -13.09 -12.55
C ALA A 40 2.49 -12.49 -12.43
N GLU A 41 2.61 -11.20 -12.09
CA GLU A 41 3.92 -10.60 -11.84
C GLU A 41 4.59 -11.20 -10.59
N ILE A 42 3.83 -11.39 -9.51
CA ILE A 42 4.32 -12.03 -8.28
C ILE A 42 4.76 -13.47 -8.57
N ASP A 43 3.94 -14.25 -9.27
CA ASP A 43 4.25 -15.65 -9.61
C ASP A 43 5.53 -15.75 -10.45
N ARG A 44 5.77 -14.78 -11.34
CA ARG A 44 6.98 -14.73 -12.18
C ARG A 44 8.25 -14.40 -11.38
N VAL A 45 8.16 -13.51 -10.39
CA VAL A 45 9.33 -12.96 -9.67
C VAL A 45 9.67 -13.78 -8.43
N VAL A 46 8.64 -14.16 -7.67
CA VAL A 46 8.81 -14.88 -6.40
C VAL A 46 8.75 -16.38 -6.63
N GLY A 47 7.89 -16.85 -7.55
CA GLY A 47 7.58 -18.26 -7.73
C GLY A 47 6.64 -18.79 -6.63
N ALA A 48 6.22 -20.05 -6.75
CA ALA A 48 5.29 -20.68 -5.81
C ALA A 48 5.96 -21.34 -4.59
N GLU A 49 7.29 -21.46 -4.59
CA GLU A 49 8.01 -22.25 -3.58
C GLU A 49 8.52 -21.45 -2.38
N ARG A 50 8.52 -20.11 -2.46
CA ARG A 50 9.03 -19.25 -1.40
C ARG A 50 8.11 -18.06 -1.12
N LEU A 51 8.19 -17.52 0.09
CA LEU A 51 7.50 -16.29 0.45
C LEU A 51 8.21 -15.07 -0.17
N PRO A 52 7.47 -13.99 -0.51
CA PRO A 52 8.05 -12.73 -0.95
C PRO A 52 8.94 -12.11 0.13
N VAL A 53 10.09 -11.57 -0.27
CA VAL A 53 10.98 -10.79 0.61
C VAL A 53 11.07 -9.34 0.13
N ILE A 54 11.50 -8.44 1.01
CA ILE A 54 11.62 -7.00 0.68
C ILE A 54 12.55 -6.77 -0.53
N ALA A 55 13.56 -7.63 -0.71
CA ALA A 55 14.49 -7.56 -1.83
C ALA A 55 13.83 -7.81 -3.19
N ASP A 56 12.65 -8.45 -3.26
CA ASP A 56 11.92 -8.70 -4.52
C ASP A 56 11.17 -7.45 -5.03
N ARG A 57 11.04 -6.42 -4.19
CA ARG A 57 10.27 -5.20 -4.51
C ARG A 57 10.71 -4.46 -5.78
N PRO A 58 12.01 -4.34 -6.12
CA PRO A 58 12.45 -3.71 -7.37
C PRO A 58 11.98 -4.46 -8.62
N ASP A 59 11.79 -5.77 -8.51
CA ASP A 59 11.38 -6.66 -9.60
C ASP A 59 9.86 -6.76 -9.76
N LEU A 60 9.10 -6.09 -8.88
CA LEU A 60 7.63 -6.00 -8.88
C LEU A 60 7.12 -4.59 -9.25
N PRO A 61 7.48 -4.05 -10.43
CA PRO A 61 7.12 -2.68 -10.81
C PRO A 61 5.61 -2.48 -10.97
N TYR A 62 4.87 -3.48 -11.49
CA TYR A 62 3.43 -3.36 -11.69
C TYR A 62 2.69 -3.35 -10.35
N LEU A 63 3.02 -4.25 -9.42
CA LEU A 63 2.49 -4.24 -8.06
C LEU A 63 2.80 -2.91 -7.35
N GLY A 64 4.03 -2.40 -7.51
CA GLY A 64 4.42 -1.10 -6.96
C GLY A 64 3.61 0.07 -7.53
N ALA A 65 3.29 0.05 -8.83
CA ALA A 65 2.42 1.05 -9.47
C ALA A 65 0.97 0.93 -8.98
N LEU A 66 0.46 -0.30 -8.81
CA LEU A 66 -0.88 -0.58 -8.33
C LEU A 66 -1.13 -0.04 -6.91
N ILE A 67 -0.17 -0.23 -6.01
CA ILE A 67 -0.21 0.29 -4.64
C ILE A 67 -0.23 1.82 -4.65
N LYS A 68 0.61 2.45 -5.49
CA LYS A 68 0.62 3.92 -5.65
C LYS A 68 -0.72 4.44 -6.15
N GLU A 69 -1.34 3.76 -7.11
CA GLU A 69 -2.63 4.16 -7.65
C GLU A 69 -3.76 4.00 -6.62
N THR A 70 -3.70 2.94 -5.81
CA THR A 70 -4.63 2.72 -4.69
C THR A 70 -4.52 3.85 -3.66
N LEU A 71 -3.29 4.24 -3.30
CA LEU A 71 -3.01 5.36 -2.40
C LEU A 71 -3.39 6.72 -3.02
N ARG A 72 -3.45 6.84 -4.35
CA ARG A 72 -3.95 8.05 -5.03
C ARG A 72 -5.46 8.21 -4.87
N TRP A 73 -6.22 7.12 -4.95
CA TRP A 73 -7.68 7.14 -4.78
C TRP A 73 -8.09 7.38 -3.34
N TYR A 74 -7.30 6.88 -2.39
CA TYR A 74 -7.54 7.07 -0.96
C TYR A 74 -6.23 7.45 -0.26
N PRO A 75 -5.84 8.73 -0.27
CA PRO A 75 -4.67 9.18 0.45
C PRO A 75 -4.91 8.94 1.93
N VAL A 76 -4.06 8.08 2.50
CA VAL A 76 -4.21 7.61 3.88
C VAL A 76 -3.73 8.70 4.84
N ALA A 77 -2.86 9.60 4.39
CA ALA A 77 -2.56 10.83 5.10
C ALA A 77 -3.66 11.89 4.85
N PRO A 78 -4.19 12.55 5.89
CA PRO A 78 -4.97 13.76 5.68
C PRO A 78 -4.10 14.76 4.92
N LEU A 79 -4.64 15.37 3.86
CA LEU A 79 -4.04 16.59 3.34
C LEU A 79 -3.97 17.56 4.53
N GLY A 80 -2.75 17.95 4.89
CA GLY A 80 -2.53 18.84 6.02
C GLY A 80 -3.17 20.19 5.76
N ASP A 81 -3.91 20.66 6.77
CA ASP A 81 -4.09 22.07 7.09
C ASP A 81 -3.44 22.33 8.46
#